data_AF-A0A8T4ZRF8-F1
#
_entry.id   AF-A0A8T4ZRF8-F1
#
_cell.length_a   1.000
_cell.length_b   1.000
_cell.length_c   1.000
_cell.angle_alpha   90.00
_cell.angle_beta   90.00
_cell.angle_gamma   90.00
#
_symmetry.space_group_name_H-M   'P 1'
#
loop_
_entity.id
_entity.type
_entity.pdbx_description
1 polymer ?
#
loop_
_entity_poly.entity_id
_entity_poly.type
_entity_poly.pdbx_seq_one_letter_code
_entity_poly.pdbx_strand_id
1 'polypeptide(L)'
;MCGESSDLELVVKYKDVEARFVGKPDEVIRAFFSFVSKVLPAFDLASELTLTVDLEELLRGVKGLIAFTPEGPIVAVPRERLGGDRNAIILNLVKVYIGYRVGRLEKDSLSMAEIMASIGGKSGTVAARLSELTNMGLVERVGRGEYRVTTFGVKFLLNEALPKIREEIKIERGSEG
;
A
#
# COMPACT_ATOMS: atom_id res chain seq x y z
N MET A 1 31.06 -4.37 -53.90
CA MET A 1 31.35 -5.07 -52.63
C MET A 1 30.29 -4.63 -51.63
N CYS A 2 29.39 -5.52 -51.23
CA CYS A 2 28.41 -5.26 -50.18
C CYS A 2 29.13 -5.44 -48.84
N GLY A 3 29.40 -4.35 -48.13
CA GLY A 3 29.99 -4.41 -46.79
C GLY A 3 28.93 -4.90 -45.81
N GLU A 4 29.22 -5.97 -45.08
CA GLU A 4 28.42 -6.38 -43.92
C GLU A 4 28.46 -5.24 -42.89
N SER A 5 27.33 -4.56 -42.68
CA SER A 5 27.17 -3.66 -41.55
C SER A 5 26.98 -4.52 -40.30
N SER A 6 28.07 -4.83 -39.61
CA SER A 6 28.03 -5.51 -38.32
C SER A 6 27.58 -4.51 -37.25
N ASP A 7 26.28 -4.29 -37.16
CA ASP A 7 25.69 -3.48 -36.09
C ASP A 7 25.97 -4.15 -34.74
N LEU A 8 26.41 -3.33 -33.78
CA LEU A 8 26.55 -3.73 -32.39
C LEU A 8 25.19 -3.59 -31.70
N GLU A 9 24.81 -4.62 -30.95
CA GLU A 9 23.64 -4.60 -30.09
C GLU A 9 24.06 -4.70 -28.63
N LEU A 10 23.50 -3.82 -27.80
CA LEU A 10 23.67 -3.81 -26.35
C LEU A 10 22.30 -3.77 -25.66
N VAL A 11 22.04 -4.74 -24.79
CA VAL A 11 20.87 -4.77 -23.92
C VAL A 11 21.32 -4.54 -22.49
N VAL A 12 20.74 -3.53 -21.85
CA VAL A 12 21.02 -3.17 -20.45
C VAL A 12 19.77 -3.43 -19.64
N LYS A 13 19.89 -4.23 -18.58
CA LYS A 13 18.85 -4.41 -17.56
C LYS A 13 19.38 -3.89 -16.23
N TYR A 14 18.67 -2.94 -15.62
CA TYR A 14 19.01 -2.35 -14.33
C TYR A 14 17.72 -2.06 -13.56
N LYS A 15 17.52 -2.74 -12.43
CA LYS A 15 16.26 -2.72 -11.67
C LYS A 15 15.07 -2.99 -12.62
N ASP A 16 14.09 -2.09 -12.67
CA ASP A 16 12.89 -2.18 -13.51
C ASP A 16 13.08 -1.56 -14.91
N VAL A 17 14.30 -1.13 -15.26
CA VAL A 17 14.62 -0.53 -16.57
C VAL A 17 15.29 -1.54 -17.48
N GLU A 18 14.76 -1.67 -18.69
CA GLU A 18 15.38 -2.39 -19.80
C GLU A 18 15.58 -1.43 -20.98
N ALA A 19 16.81 -1.32 -21.46
CA ALA A 19 17.17 -0.48 -22.59
C ALA A 19 17.93 -1.29 -23.63
N ARG A 20 17.63 -1.07 -24.90
CA ARG A 20 18.24 -1.73 -26.05
C ARG A 20 18.85 -0.68 -26.98
N PHE A 21 20.13 -0.80 -27.26
CA PHE A 21 20.89 0.06 -28.18
C PHE A 21 21.37 -0.79 -29.35
N VAL A 22 21.09 -0.38 -30.58
CA VAL A 22 21.51 -1.08 -31.81
C VAL A 22 22.07 -0.06 -32.78
N GLY A 23 23.25 -0.31 -33.34
CA GLY A 23 23.86 0.56 -34.35
C GLY A 23 25.38 0.39 -34.42
N LYS A 24 26.08 1.40 -34.94
CA LYS A 24 27.56 1.32 -35.01
C LYS A 24 28.19 1.33 -33.61
N PRO A 25 29.35 0.67 -33.41
CA PRO A 25 30.00 0.62 -32.10
C PRO A 25 30.14 1.98 -31.39
N ASP A 26 30.60 3.02 -32.08
CA ASP A 26 30.77 4.36 -31.51
C ASP A 26 29.45 5.04 -31.14
N GLU A 27 28.37 4.73 -31.85
CA GLU A 27 27.03 5.27 -31.58
C GLU A 27 26.43 4.57 -30.36
N VAL A 28 26.55 3.25 -30.29
CA VAL A 28 26.09 2.43 -29.16
C VAL A 28 26.81 2.81 -27.88
N ILE A 29 28.14 2.98 -27.92
CA ILE A 29 28.92 3.40 -26.75
C ILE A 29 28.49 4.80 -26.28
N ARG A 30 28.34 5.77 -27.20
CA ARG A 30 27.88 7.13 -26.83
C ARG A 30 26.48 7.13 -26.23
N ALA A 31 25.56 6.37 -26.82
CA ALA A 31 24.20 6.23 -26.32
C ALA A 31 24.18 5.58 -24.92
N PHE A 32 24.96 4.52 -24.72
CA PHE A 32 25.12 3.85 -23.44
C PHE A 32 25.69 4.78 -22.36
N PHE A 33 26.78 5.50 -22.64
CA PHE A 33 27.35 6.45 -21.68
C PHE A 33 26.37 7.56 -21.32
N SER A 34 25.60 8.07 -22.29
CA SER A 34 24.55 9.06 -22.02
C SER A 34 23.42 8.47 -21.16
N PHE A 35 23.03 7.23 -21.41
CA PHE A 35 22.03 6.52 -20.60
C PHE A 35 22.50 6.37 -19.15
N VAL A 36 23.72 5.89 -18.94
CA VAL A 36 24.28 5.69 -17.59
C VAL A 36 24.50 7.00 -16.84
N SER A 37 24.96 8.06 -17.52
CA SER A 37 25.28 9.34 -16.85
C SER A 37 24.07 10.24 -16.59
N LYS A 38 22.97 10.08 -17.34
CA LYS A 38 21.82 10.99 -17.26
C LYS A 38 20.51 10.30 -16.89
N VAL A 39 20.25 9.14 -17.47
CA VAL A 39 18.96 8.45 -17.33
C VAL A 39 18.93 7.63 -16.05
N LEU A 40 19.97 6.83 -15.79
CA LEU A 40 20.02 6.01 -14.58
C LEU A 40 19.94 6.81 -13.27
N PRO A 41 20.68 7.93 -13.09
CA PRO A 41 20.57 8.71 -11.85
C PRO A 41 19.18 9.33 -11.66
N ALA A 42 18.55 9.79 -12.74
CA ALA A 42 17.19 10.32 -12.69
C ALA A 42 16.16 9.22 -12.34
N PHE A 43 16.35 8.02 -12.90
CA PHE A 43 15.53 6.85 -12.57
C PHE A 43 15.70 6.43 -11.11
N ASP A 44 16.94 6.36 -10.61
CA ASP A 44 17.21 5.99 -9.22
C ASP A 44 16.54 6.97 -8.24
N LEU A 45 16.65 8.27 -8.50
CA LEU A 45 15.98 9.29 -7.69
C LEU A 45 14.44 9.12 -7.74
N ALA A 46 13.86 8.90 -8.92
CA ALA A 46 12.42 8.68 -9.04
C ALA A 46 11.95 7.40 -8.33
N SER A 47 12.76 6.34 -8.38
CA SER A 47 12.52 5.09 -7.67
C SER A 47 12.52 5.27 -6.16
N GLU A 48 13.39 6.13 -5.62
CA GLU A 48 13.43 6.45 -4.18
C GLU A 48 12.22 7.28 -3.71
N LEU A 49 11.63 8.08 -4.60
CA LEU A 49 10.41 8.84 -4.31
C LEU A 49 9.13 8.00 -4.37
N THR A 50 9.23 6.74 -4.79
CA THR A 50 8.08 5.85 -4.93
C THR A 50 7.69 5.26 -3.57
N LEU A 51 6.50 5.61 -3.09
CA LEU A 51 5.97 5.03 -1.87
C LEU A 51 5.49 3.59 -2.14
N THR A 52 6.09 2.62 -1.45
CA THR A 52 5.71 1.21 -1.53
C THR A 52 5.22 0.68 -0.19
N VAL A 53 4.46 -0.40 -0.23
CA VAL A 53 4.06 -1.16 0.96
C VAL A 53 4.92 -2.42 1.05
N ASP A 54 5.68 -2.55 2.12
CA ASP A 54 6.29 -3.81 2.53
C ASP A 54 5.20 -4.67 3.20
N LEU A 55 4.83 -5.76 2.53
CA LEU A 55 3.77 -6.65 3.03
C LEU A 55 4.20 -7.41 4.28
N GLU A 56 5.48 -7.74 4.43
CA GLU A 56 5.98 -8.43 5.62
C GLU A 56 5.92 -7.50 6.84
N GLU A 57 6.41 -6.25 6.68
CA GLU A 57 6.29 -5.20 7.70
C GLU A 57 4.83 -5.02 8.12
N LEU A 58 3.94 -4.90 7.13
CA LEU A 58 2.51 -4.72 7.37
C LEU A 58 1.90 -5.88 8.17
N LEU A 59 2.16 -7.13 7.75
CA LEU A 59 1.66 -8.33 8.41
C LEU A 59 2.16 -8.44 9.86
N ARG A 60 3.44 -8.13 10.09
CA ARG A 60 4.02 -8.09 11.44
C ARG A 60 3.36 -6.99 12.29
N GLY A 61 3.12 -5.81 11.70
CA GLY A 61 2.50 -4.67 12.36
C GLY A 61 1.09 -4.96 12.86
N VAL A 62 0.26 -5.61 12.04
CA VAL A 62 -1.13 -5.92 12.38
C VAL A 62 -1.31 -7.21 13.19
N LYS A 63 -0.23 -7.93 13.49
CA LYS A 63 -0.28 -9.17 14.27
C LYS A 63 -0.97 -8.93 15.62
N GLY A 64 -1.98 -9.75 15.91
CA GLY A 64 -2.81 -9.66 17.11
C GLY A 64 -3.98 -8.68 17.02
N LEU A 65 -4.07 -7.90 15.93
CA LEU A 65 -5.20 -7.01 15.64
C LEU A 65 -6.08 -7.56 14.51
N ILE A 66 -5.46 -8.18 13.51
CA ILE A 66 -6.14 -8.86 12.41
C ILE A 66 -5.85 -10.36 12.51
N ALA A 67 -6.89 -11.17 12.33
CA ALA A 67 -6.79 -12.62 12.25
C ALA A 67 -7.43 -13.11 10.96
N PHE A 68 -6.91 -14.21 10.42
CA PHE A 68 -7.54 -14.92 9.32
C PHE A 68 -8.25 -16.16 9.84
N THR A 69 -9.56 -16.23 9.66
CA THR A 69 -10.38 -17.40 9.97
C THR A 69 -10.77 -18.12 8.67
N PRO A 70 -11.35 -19.34 8.74
CA PRO A 70 -11.89 -20.02 7.56
C PRO A 70 -12.96 -19.20 6.82
N GLU A 71 -13.73 -18.38 7.55
CA GLU A 71 -14.80 -17.54 7.01
C GLU A 71 -14.26 -16.23 6.40
N GLY A 72 -13.04 -15.82 6.74
CA GLY A 72 -12.39 -14.65 6.18
C GLY A 72 -11.53 -13.87 7.18
N PRO A 73 -10.93 -12.75 6.75
CA PRO A 73 -10.17 -11.88 7.63
C PRO A 73 -11.09 -11.09 8.57
N ILE A 74 -10.77 -11.08 9.87
CA ILE A 74 -11.50 -10.36 10.92
C ILE A 74 -10.58 -9.39 11.68
N VAL A 75 -11.19 -8.37 12.29
CA VAL A 75 -10.52 -7.59 13.34
C VAL A 75 -10.72 -8.33 14.67
N ALA A 76 -9.63 -8.76 15.29
CA ALA A 76 -9.61 -9.63 16.47
C ALA A 76 -9.70 -8.88 17.81
N VAL A 77 -9.76 -7.54 17.76
CA VAL A 77 -9.91 -6.67 18.92
C VAL A 77 -11.27 -5.95 18.89
N PRO A 78 -11.96 -5.84 20.02
CA PRO A 78 -13.18 -5.05 20.14
C PRO A 78 -12.99 -3.60 19.70
N ARG A 79 -14.06 -3.00 19.18
CA ARG A 79 -14.06 -1.65 18.60
C ARG A 79 -13.64 -0.59 19.62
N GLU A 80 -14.04 -0.76 20.88
CA GLU A 80 -13.79 0.14 22.00
C GLU A 80 -12.29 0.36 22.18
N ARG A 81 -11.49 -0.68 21.91
CA ARG A 81 -10.04 -0.71 22.08
C ARG A 81 -9.25 -0.12 20.91
N LEU A 82 -9.96 0.35 19.86
CA LEU A 82 -9.33 0.89 18.66
C LEU A 82 -9.05 2.39 18.76
N GLY A 83 -9.45 3.07 19.84
CA GLY A 83 -9.20 4.50 20.01
C GLY A 83 -9.99 5.36 19.01
N GLY A 84 -11.17 4.89 18.59
CA GLY A 84 -12.15 5.66 17.82
C GLY A 84 -12.38 5.20 16.37
N ASP A 85 -13.45 5.75 15.78
CA ASP A 85 -14.01 5.31 14.48
C ASP A 85 -13.01 5.41 13.32
N ARG A 86 -12.16 6.43 13.33
CA ARG A 86 -11.14 6.61 12.29
C ARG A 86 -10.19 5.42 12.22
N ASN A 87 -9.70 4.97 13.38
CA ASN A 87 -8.79 3.83 13.49
C ASN A 87 -9.50 2.52 13.14
N ALA A 88 -10.77 2.38 13.55
CA ALA A 88 -11.58 1.21 13.21
C ALA A 88 -11.83 1.08 11.70
N ILE A 89 -12.12 2.20 11.02
CA ILE A 89 -12.33 2.24 9.57
C ILE A 89 -11.05 1.88 8.83
N ILE A 90 -9.93 2.54 9.14
CA ILE A 90 -8.68 2.31 8.42
C ILE A 90 -8.15 0.89 8.66
N LEU A 91 -8.28 0.34 9.87
CA LEU A 91 -7.91 -1.05 10.17
C LEU A 91 -8.75 -2.05 9.37
N ASN A 92 -10.06 -1.80 9.20
CA ASN A 92 -10.92 -2.65 8.37
C ASN A 92 -10.59 -2.57 6.88
N LEU A 93 -10.24 -1.40 6.36
CA LEU A 93 -9.80 -1.26 4.97
C LEU A 93 -8.45 -1.94 4.73
N VAL A 94 -7.51 -1.79 5.67
CA VAL A 94 -6.22 -2.50 5.61
C VAL A 94 -6.39 -4.01 5.73
N LYS A 95 -7.31 -4.50 6.57
CA LYS A 95 -7.65 -5.92 6.66
C LYS A 95 -8.06 -6.50 5.31
N VAL A 96 -8.89 -5.78 4.55
CA VAL A 96 -9.35 -6.23 3.24
C VAL A 96 -8.27 -6.09 2.18
N TYR A 97 -7.46 -5.02 2.23
CA TYR A 97 -6.25 -4.89 1.43
C TYR A 97 -5.29 -6.08 1.62
N ILE A 98 -4.98 -6.45 2.86
CA ILE A 98 -4.12 -7.60 3.14
C ILE A 98 -4.78 -8.87 2.61
N GLY A 99 -6.07 -9.09 2.91
CA GLY A 99 -6.82 -10.27 2.46
C GLY A 99 -6.74 -10.46 0.95
N TYR A 100 -6.89 -9.39 0.18
CA TYR A 100 -6.71 -9.40 -1.27
C TYR A 100 -5.27 -9.69 -1.69
N ARG A 101 -4.29 -9.01 -1.08
CA ARG A 101 -2.85 -9.19 -1.41
C ARG A 101 -2.32 -10.58 -1.13
N VAL A 102 -2.91 -11.31 -0.18
CA VAL A 102 -2.57 -12.70 0.13
C VAL A 102 -3.49 -13.74 -0.56
N GLY A 103 -4.37 -13.30 -1.46
CA GLY A 103 -5.25 -14.18 -2.24
C GLY A 103 -6.41 -14.82 -1.46
N ARG A 104 -6.80 -14.25 -0.31
CA ARG A 104 -7.94 -14.71 0.50
C ARG A 104 -9.23 -13.96 0.24
N LEU A 105 -9.17 -12.81 -0.43
CA LEU A 105 -10.33 -12.04 -0.86
C LEU A 105 -10.20 -11.71 -2.35
N GLU A 106 -11.34 -11.55 -3.02
CA GLU A 106 -11.41 -11.19 -4.44
C GLU A 106 -11.26 -9.69 -4.70
N LYS A 107 -11.47 -8.85 -3.67
CA LYS A 107 -11.37 -7.40 -3.74
C LYS A 107 -10.68 -6.81 -2.51
N ASP A 108 -10.08 -5.64 -2.69
CA ASP A 108 -9.41 -4.84 -1.65
C ASP A 108 -10.23 -3.61 -1.21
N SER A 109 -11.51 -3.54 -1.58
CA SER A 109 -12.45 -2.46 -1.24
C SER A 109 -13.58 -2.92 -0.33
N LEU A 110 -14.18 -1.98 0.38
CA LEU A 110 -15.40 -2.16 1.18
C LEU A 110 -16.45 -1.11 0.83
N SER A 111 -17.70 -1.53 0.73
CA SER A 111 -18.86 -0.64 0.68
C SER A 111 -19.12 0.03 2.03
N MET A 112 -19.82 1.17 2.00
CA MET A 112 -20.30 1.85 3.20
C MET A 112 -21.06 0.91 4.15
N ALA A 113 -21.89 0.01 3.61
CA ALA A 113 -22.66 -0.95 4.40
C ALA A 113 -21.76 -1.97 5.10
N GLU A 114 -20.77 -2.52 4.39
CA GLU A 114 -19.79 -3.46 4.97
C GLU A 114 -18.94 -2.78 6.05
N ILE A 115 -18.52 -1.53 5.83
CA ILE A 115 -17.80 -0.75 6.84
C ILE A 115 -18.66 -0.57 8.09
N MET A 116 -19.90 -0.11 7.95
CA MET A 116 -20.81 0.08 9.08
C MET A 116 -21.08 -1.23 9.83
N ALA A 117 -21.29 -2.33 9.11
CA ALA A 117 -21.51 -3.66 9.71
C ALA A 117 -20.27 -4.13 10.49
N SER A 118 -19.07 -3.87 9.98
CA SER A 118 -17.82 -4.30 10.62
C SER A 118 -17.47 -3.53 11.89
N ILE A 119 -17.84 -2.25 11.97
CA ILE A 119 -17.52 -1.40 13.13
C ILE A 119 -18.68 -1.27 14.11
N GLY A 120 -19.94 -1.40 13.66
CA GLY A 120 -21.14 -1.23 14.48
C GLY A 120 -21.49 0.25 14.75
N GLY A 121 -21.16 1.17 13.83
CA GLY A 121 -21.27 2.63 14.02
C GLY A 121 -22.55 3.24 13.46
N LYS A 122 -22.93 4.42 13.96
CA LYS A 122 -24.00 5.23 13.35
C LYS A 122 -23.58 5.73 11.98
N SER A 123 -24.47 5.64 10.99
CA SER A 123 -24.19 5.97 9.58
C SER A 123 -23.62 7.37 9.36
N GLY A 124 -24.14 8.38 10.07
CA GLY A 124 -23.66 9.76 9.96
C GLY A 124 -22.20 9.96 10.42
N THR A 125 -21.79 9.24 11.47
CA THR A 125 -20.41 9.34 11.99
C THR A 125 -19.41 8.66 11.05
N VAL A 126 -19.78 7.49 10.51
CA VAL A 126 -18.93 6.75 9.57
C VAL A 126 -18.72 7.54 8.27
N ALA A 127 -19.78 8.18 7.76
CA ALA A 127 -19.70 8.98 6.54
C ALA A 127 -18.79 10.19 6.72
N ALA A 128 -18.90 10.90 7.86
CA ALA A 128 -18.04 12.02 8.18
C ALA A 128 -16.56 11.60 8.27
N ARG A 129 -16.26 10.48 8.96
CA ARG A 129 -14.89 9.97 9.07
C ARG A 129 -14.33 9.48 7.73
N LEU A 130 -15.14 8.87 6.88
CA LEU A 130 -14.71 8.49 5.53
C LEU A 130 -14.41 9.71 4.65
N SER A 131 -15.22 10.77 4.73
CA SER A 131 -14.92 12.04 4.07
C SER A 131 -13.60 12.64 4.57
N GLU A 132 -13.36 12.65 5.87
CA GLU A 132 -12.08 13.11 6.45
C GLU A 132 -10.89 12.29 5.91
N LEU A 133 -10.98 10.95 6.00
CA LEU A 133 -9.94 10.04 5.53
C LEU A 133 -9.67 10.17 4.03
N THR A 134 -10.73 10.44 3.25
CA THR A 134 -10.62 10.68 1.81
C THR A 134 -9.92 12.01 1.52
N ASN A 135 -10.30 13.08 2.24
CA ASN A 135 -9.65 14.39 2.11
C ASN A 135 -8.17 14.35 2.51
N MET A 136 -7.79 13.46 3.43
CA MET A 136 -6.40 13.22 3.82
C MET A 136 -5.62 12.31 2.84
N GLY A 137 -6.28 11.76 1.80
CA GLY A 137 -5.66 10.85 0.84
C GLY A 137 -5.33 9.46 1.41
N LEU A 138 -5.83 9.12 2.60
CA LEU A 138 -5.61 7.82 3.23
C LEU A 138 -6.54 6.73 2.67
N VAL A 139 -7.69 7.16 2.15
CA VAL A 139 -8.73 6.31 1.59
C VAL A 139 -9.16 6.93 0.26
N GLU A 140 -9.45 6.11 -0.72
CA GLU A 140 -10.03 6.53 -1.99
C GLU A 140 -11.39 5.90 -2.20
N ARG A 141 -12.28 6.61 -2.92
CA ARG A 141 -13.59 6.09 -3.31
C ARG A 141 -13.48 5.50 -4.71
N VAL A 142 -13.59 4.18 -4.82
CA VAL A 142 -13.35 3.42 -6.07
C VAL A 142 -14.62 3.16 -6.90
N GLY A 143 -15.80 3.61 -6.43
CA GLY A 143 -17.07 3.40 -7.13
C GLY A 143 -18.29 3.73 -6.28
N ARG A 144 -19.41 3.01 -6.53
CA ARG A 144 -20.78 3.14 -5.93
C ARG A 144 -20.83 3.08 -4.39
N GLY A 145 -20.17 4.02 -3.72
CA GLY A 145 -20.02 4.02 -2.26
C GLY A 145 -19.05 2.96 -1.73
N GLU A 146 -18.09 2.52 -2.56
CA GLU A 146 -16.99 1.67 -2.13
C GLU A 146 -15.71 2.47 -1.88
N TYR A 147 -14.96 2.02 -0.88
CA TYR A 147 -13.77 2.67 -0.36
C TYR A 147 -12.62 1.65 -0.31
N ARG A 148 -11.41 2.14 -0.61
CA ARG A 148 -10.16 1.36 -0.55
C ARG A 148 -9.11 2.17 0.20
N VAL A 149 -8.23 1.51 0.95
CA VAL A 149 -7.06 2.17 1.55
C VAL A 149 -5.99 2.44 0.49
N THR A 150 -5.41 3.63 0.49
CA THR A 150 -4.29 3.95 -0.40
C THR A 150 -2.97 3.41 0.16
N THR A 151 -1.90 3.36 -0.64
CA THR A 151 -0.54 3.07 -0.13
C THR A 151 -0.17 4.00 1.03
N PHE A 152 -0.55 5.28 0.93
CA PHE A 152 -0.35 6.26 2.00
C PHE A 152 -1.18 5.94 3.24
N GLY A 153 -2.42 5.51 3.08
CA GLY A 153 -3.27 5.02 4.17
C GLY A 153 -2.69 3.81 4.91
N VAL A 154 -2.07 2.87 4.19
CA VAL A 154 -1.40 1.72 4.80
C VAL A 154 -0.20 2.17 5.65
N LYS A 155 0.63 3.08 5.11
CA LYS A 155 1.78 3.62 5.86
C LYS A 155 1.34 4.47 7.06
N PHE A 156 0.25 5.23 6.92
CA PHE A 156 -0.36 5.92 8.05
C PHE A 156 -0.85 4.95 9.13
N LEU A 157 -1.46 3.82 8.76
CA LEU A 157 -1.83 2.80 9.73
C LEU A 157 -0.59 2.36 10.53
N LEU A 158 0.48 1.98 9.85
CA LEU A 158 1.70 1.47 10.48
C LEU A 158 2.37 2.50 11.42
N ASN A 159 2.49 3.74 10.95
CA ASN A 159 3.28 4.76 11.64
C ASN A 159 2.49 5.54 12.69
N GLU A 160 1.18 5.72 12.50
CA GLU A 160 0.37 6.63 13.31
C GLU A 160 -0.77 5.93 14.07
N ALA A 161 -1.49 5.02 13.40
CA ALA A 161 -2.67 4.40 14.01
C ALA A 161 -2.30 3.23 14.93
N LEU A 162 -1.40 2.33 14.49
CA LEU A 162 -1.00 1.16 15.28
C LEU A 162 -0.38 1.52 16.63
N PRO A 163 0.52 2.51 16.76
CA PRO A 163 1.04 2.90 18.06
C PRO A 163 -0.06 3.30 19.03
N LYS A 164 -1.01 4.14 18.59
CA LYS A 164 -2.14 4.62 19.40
C LYS A 164 -3.10 3.49 19.78
N ILE A 165 -3.43 2.61 18.83
CA ILE A 165 -4.26 1.41 19.11
C ILE A 165 -3.57 0.52 20.16
N ARG A 166 -2.25 0.33 20.05
CA ARG A 166 -1.49 -0.50 21.00
C ARG A 166 -1.38 0.15 22.38
N GLU A 167 -1.32 1.48 22.46
CA GLU A 167 -1.38 2.22 23.73
C GLU A 167 -2.74 2.04 24.39
N GLU A 168 -3.84 2.21 23.66
CA GLU A 168 -5.21 2.01 24.15
C GLU A 168 -5.39 0.60 24.75
N ILE A 169 -4.92 -0.42 24.02
CA ILE A 169 -4.94 -1.83 24.44
C ILE A 169 -4.16 -2.06 25.75
N LYS A 170 -3.10 -1.29 26.02
CA LYS A 170 -2.29 -1.41 27.25
C LYS A 170 -2.91 -0.69 28.43
N ILE A 171 -3.50 0.49 28.23
CA ILE A 171 -4.11 1.32 29.29
C ILE A 171 -5.25 0.57 29.97
N GLU A 172 -6.11 -0.09 29.20
CA GLU A 172 -7.21 -0.89 29.76
C GLU A 172 -6.68 -2.06 30.61
N ARG A 173 -5.63 -2.76 30.16
CA ARG A 173 -5.02 -3.87 30.92
C ARG A 173 -4.37 -3.44 32.22
N GLY A 174 -3.96 -2.17 32.32
CA GLY A 174 -3.42 -1.59 33.56
C GLY A 174 -4.49 -1.05 34.51
N SER A 175 -5.74 -0.96 34.06
CA SER A 175 -6.87 -0.45 34.85
C SER A 175 -7.68 -1.58 35.53
N GLU A 176 -7.39 -2.85 35.19
CA GLU A 176 -7.99 -4.05 35.80
C GLU A 176 -7.13 -4.65 36.93
N GLY A 177 -6.08 -3.93 37.39
CA GLY A 177 -5.13 -4.37 38.43
C GLY A 177 -5.23 -3.58 39.73
#